data_AF-B3CSI9-F1
#
_entry.id   AF-B3CSI9-F1
#
_cell.length_a   1.000
_cell.length_b   1.000
_cell.length_c   1.000
_cell.angle_alpha   90.00
_cell.angle_beta   90.00
_cell.angle_gamma   90.00
#
_symmetry.space_group_name_H-M   'P 1'
#
loop_
_entity.id
_entity.type
_entity.pdbx_description
1 polymer ?
#
loop_
_entity_poly.entity_id
_entity_poly.type
_entity_poly.pdbx_seq_one_letter_code
_entity_poly.pdbx_strand_id
1 'polypeptide(L)' 'MITDTGYQGIQKIHNNSELPKKKSKKNPLTKNDKKNNLRLAGARVVNETVIGMLKRFKIIAEQISK' A
#
# COMPACT_ATOMS: atom_id res chain seq x y z
N MET A 1 1.00 -0.71 17.23
CA MET A 1 1.52 -1.10 15.91
C MET A 1 0.66 -0.42 14.85
N ILE A 2 1.21 0.12 13.75
CA ILE A 2 0.41 0.74 12.68
C ILE A 2 -0.23 -0.38 11.86
N THR A 3 -1.23 -1.04 12.42
CA THR A 3 -1.96 -2.14 11.80
C THR A 3 -3.43 -1.73 11.59
N ASP A 4 -4.04 -2.20 10.50
CA ASP A 4 -5.47 -2.09 10.14
C ASP A 4 -6.09 -0.75 9.72
N THR A 5 -5.33 0.35 9.57
CA THR A 5 -5.88 1.63 9.02
C THR A 5 -5.31 2.04 7.66
N GLY A 6 -4.62 1.12 6.97
CA GLY A 6 -3.95 1.39 5.70
C GLY A 6 -2.70 2.27 5.88
N TYR A 7 -1.92 1.98 6.92
CA TYR A 7 -0.68 2.68 7.27
C TYR A 7 -0.88 4.17 7.62
N GLN A 8 -2.07 4.59 8.05
CA GLN A 8 -2.29 5.95 8.51
C GLN A 8 -1.36 6.27 9.70
N GLY A 9 -0.58 7.34 9.56
CA GLY A 9 0.41 7.73 10.56
C GLY A 9 1.80 7.11 10.36
N ILE A 10 2.03 6.33 9.29
CA ILE A 10 3.37 5.78 8.96
C ILE A 10 4.44 6.87 8.82
N GLN A 11 4.03 8.08 8.42
CA GLN A 11 4.91 9.25 8.34
C GLN A 11 5.60 9.59 9.67
N LYS A 12 5.00 9.23 10.82
CA LYS A 12 5.64 9.42 12.14
C LYS A 12 6.89 8.55 12.35
N ILE A 13 7.00 7.46 11.60
CA ILE A 13 8.09 6.48 11.70
C ILE A 13 8.97 6.54 10.44
N HIS A 14 8.36 6.80 9.28
CA HIS A 14 9.04 6.91 8.00
C HIS A 14 8.47 8.12 7.23
N ASN A 15 9.11 9.27 7.42
CA ASN A 15 8.61 10.56 6.95
C ASN A 15 8.44 10.64 5.43
N ASN A 16 9.27 9.90 4.69
CA ASN A 16 9.27 9.89 3.22
C ASN A 16 8.22 8.94 2.61
N SER A 17 7.30 8.40 3.41
CA SER A 17 6.25 7.51 2.92
C SER A 17 5.16 8.26 2.15
N GLU A 18 5.04 7.96 0.86
CA GLU A 18 3.93 8.40 0.03
C GLU A 18 2.66 7.54 0.24
N LEU A 19 1.58 8.20 0.67
CA LEU A 19 0.26 7.61 0.82
C LEU A 19 -0.74 8.27 -0.12
N PRO A 20 -1.70 7.51 -0.69
CA PRO A 20 -2.74 8.10 -1.51
C PRO A 20 -3.61 9.02 -0.66
N LYS A 21 -3.97 10.18 -1.22
CA LYS A 21 -4.86 11.11 -0.55
C LYS A 21 -6.26 10.51 -0.48
N LYS A 22 -6.81 10.40 0.73
CA LYS A 22 -8.19 9.95 0.94
C LYS A 22 -9.16 11.10 0.64
N LYS A 23 -10.28 10.77 -0.02
CA LYS A 23 -11.42 11.70 -0.18
C LYS A 23 -12.17 11.81 1.14
N SER A 24 -12.72 12.99 1.44
CA SER A 24 -13.68 13.17 2.53
C SER A 24 -14.81 14.09 2.09
N LYS A 25 -15.94 14.10 2.82
CA LYS A 25 -17.12 14.92 2.47
C LYS A 25 -16.79 16.42 2.33
N LYS A 26 -15.92 16.93 3.21
CA LYS A 26 -15.50 18.35 3.20
C LYS A 26 -14.27 18.63 2.32
N ASN A 27 -13.51 17.59 1.97
CA ASN A 27 -12.30 17.72 1.17
C ASN A 27 -12.34 16.71 0.00
N PRO A 28 -12.95 17.10 -1.14
CA PRO A 28 -12.91 16.30 -2.36
C PRO A 28 -11.50 16.26 -2.96
N LEU A 29 -11.23 15.25 -3.79
CA LEU A 29 -9.95 15.13 -4.49
C LEU A 29 -9.90 16.10 -5.67
N THR A 30 -8.84 16.89 -5.73
CA THR A 30 -8.54 17.73 -6.90
C THR A 30 -8.09 16.88 -8.09
N LYS A 31 -8.05 17.46 -9.29
CA LYS A 31 -7.51 16.76 -10.48
C LYS A 31 -6.06 16.31 -10.27
N ASN A 32 -5.24 17.14 -9.61
CA ASN A 32 -3.85 16.81 -9.31
C ASN A 32 -3.74 15.65 -8.30
N ASP A 33 -4.57 15.64 -7.26
CA ASP A 33 -4.62 14.55 -6.28
C ASP A 33 -4.93 13.21 -6.95
N LYS A 34 -5.89 13.18 -7.89
CA LYS A 34 -6.22 11.98 -8.65
C LYS A 34 -5.05 11.49 -9.52
N LYS A 35 -4.36 12.40 -10.20
CA LYS A 35 -3.17 12.06 -11.01
C LYS A 35 -2.04 11.48 -10.16
N ASN A 36 -1.78 12.06 -9.00
CA ASN A 36 -0.77 11.56 -8.07
C ASN A 36 -1.16 10.20 -7.48
N ASN A 37 -2.43 10.02 -7.06
CA ASN A 37 -2.92 8.73 -6.58
C ASN A 37 -2.81 7.64 -7.66
N LEU A 38 -3.06 7.97 -8.92
CA LEU A 38 -2.92 7.04 -10.04
C LEU A 38 -1.45 6.62 -10.25
N ARG A 39 -0.51 7.59 -10.25
CA ARG A 39 0.93 7.30 -10.32
C ARG A 39 1.36 6.36 -9.20
N LEU A 40 0.93 6.65 -7.97
CA LEU A 40 1.26 5.85 -6.80
C LEU A 40 0.65 4.44 -6.87
N ALA A 41 -0.58 4.31 -7.38
CA ALA A 41 -1.20 3.01 -7.62
C ALA A 41 -0.39 2.18 -8.62
N GLY A 42 0.05 2.77 -9.74
CA GLY A 42 0.89 2.09 -10.72
C GLY A 42 2.21 1.57 -10.13
N ALA A 43 2.87 2.38 -9.31
CA ALA A 43 4.10 1.97 -8.61
C ALA A 43 3.86 0.81 -7.61
N ARG A 44 2.67 0.73 -6.99
CA ARG A 44 2.34 -0.31 -6.02
C ARG A 44 2.10 -1.69 -6.64
N VAL A 45 1.63 -1.75 -7.89
CA VAL A 45 1.32 -3.03 -8.56
C VAL A 45 2.53 -3.98 -8.55
N VAL A 46 3.72 -3.46 -8.78
CA VAL A 46 4.96 -4.27 -8.78
C VAL A 46 5.22 -4.85 -7.40
N ASN A 47 5.14 -4.03 -6.35
CA ASN A 47 5.34 -4.46 -4.97
C ASN A 47 4.30 -5.49 -4.54
N GLU A 48 3.03 -5.28 -4.88
CA GLU A 48 1.93 -6.21 -4.58
C GLU A 48 2.11 -7.55 -5.29
N THR A 49 2.60 -7.55 -6.54
CA THR A 49 2.91 -8.76 -7.30
C THR A 49 3.99 -9.59 -6.59
N VAL A 50 5.09 -8.95 -6.18
CA VAL A 50 6.19 -9.62 -5.47
C VAL A 50 5.75 -10.13 -4.10
N ILE A 51 5.03 -9.32 -3.32
CA ILE A 51 4.49 -9.75 -2.01
C ILE A 51 3.55 -10.95 -2.19
N GLY A 52 2.72 -10.96 -3.24
CA GLY A 52 1.86 -12.09 -3.57
C GLY A 52 2.65 -13.36 -3.91
N MET A 53 3.74 -13.25 -4.67
CA MET A 53 4.65 -14.35 -4.95
C MET A 53 5.28 -14.91 -3.66
N LEU A 54 5.80 -14.04 -2.80
CA LEU A 54 6.42 -14.44 -1.53
C LEU A 54 5.44 -15.15 -0.60
N LYS A 55 4.20 -14.66 -0.52
CA LYS A 55 3.14 -15.32 0.26
C LYS A 55 2.83 -16.72 -0.28
N ARG A 56 2.68 -16.87 -1.60
CA ARG A 56 2.46 -18.19 -2.22
C ARG A 56 3.62 -19.15 -1.99
N PHE A 57 4.86 -18.67 -2.15
CA PHE A 57 6.06 -19.45 -1.87
C PHE A 57 6.07 -19.95 -0.42
N LYS A 58 5.80 -19.05 0.54
CA LYS A 58 5.73 -19.41 1.96
C LYS A 58 4.70 -20.52 2.22
N ILE A 59 3.49 -20.39 1.68
CA ILE A 59 2.43 -21.41 1.83
C ILE A 59 2.91 -22.77 1.31
N ILE A 60 3.52 -22.80 0.12
CA ILE A 60 4.02 -24.05 -0.48
C ILE A 60 5.16 -24.65 0.37
N ALA A 61 6.13 -23.83 0.76
CA ALA A 61 7.25 -24.26 1.58
C ALA A 61 6.78 -24.84 2.92
N GLU A 62 5.80 -24.21 3.57
CA GLU A 62 5.19 -24.70 4.81
C GLU A 62 4.42 -26.01 4.64
N GLN A 63 3.81 -26.26 3.47
CA GLN A 63 3.14 -27.53 3.19
C GLN A 63 4.13 -28.66 2.90
N ILE A 64 5.25 -28.38 2.23
CA ILE A 64 6.29 -29.37 1.92
C ILE A 64 7.16 -29.69 3.13
N SER A 65 7.40 -28.71 3.99
CA SER A 65 8.23 -28.86 5.19
C SER A 65 7.48 -29.53 6.36
N LYS A 66 6.25 -29.98 6.13
CA LYS A 66 5.38 -30.68 7.07
C LYS A 66 5.44 -32.18 6.80
#